data_AF-A0AAU4CV16-F1
#
_entry.id   AF-A0AAU4CV16-F1
#
_cell.length_a   1.000
_cell.length_b   1.000
_cell.length_c   1.000
_cell.angle_alpha   90.00
_cell.angle_beta   90.00
_cell.angle_gamma   90.00
#
_symmetry.space_group_name_H-M   'P 1'
#
loop_
_entity.id
_entity.type
_entity.pdbx_description
1 polymer ?
#
loop_
_entity_poly.entity_id
_entity_poly.type
_entity_poly.pdbx_seq_one_letter_code
_entity_poly.pdbx_strand_id
1 'polypeptide(L)'
;MAHRDPPGHLAPHIPADDWNRATAAGAPVVIVVHPTPPAPPHIPWRRVLAVLAVAGAAAVGGWGLVVAVCTLLDATAHAATVIAGAAGPIGIGGITLRLTRPTK
;
A
#
# COMPACT_ATOMS: atom_id res chain seq x y z
N MET A 1 14.26 32.38 38.43
CA MET A 1 13.61 32.15 37.12
C MET A 1 13.87 30.70 36.75
N ALA A 2 12.82 29.89 36.56
CA ALA A 2 12.98 28.48 36.20
C ALA A 2 13.31 28.41 34.70
N HIS A 3 14.56 28.03 34.38
CA HIS A 3 14.96 27.71 33.02
C HIS A 3 14.17 26.46 32.60
N ARG A 4 13.40 26.58 31.51
CA ARG A 4 12.64 25.47 30.94
C ARG A 4 13.37 25.05 29.68
N ASP A 5 14.05 23.91 29.72
CA ASP A 5 14.78 23.43 28.56
C ASP A 5 13.80 23.18 27.40
N PRO A 6 14.07 23.73 26.20
CA PRO A 6 13.23 23.49 25.04
C PRO A 6 13.30 22.01 24.65
N PRO A 7 12.19 21.40 24.22
CA PRO A 7 12.18 20.00 23.81
C PRO A 7 13.03 19.83 22.54
N GLY A 8 14.17 19.17 22.68
CA GLY A 8 15.09 18.91 21.56
C GLY A 8 16.45 18.45 22.03
N HIS A 9 17.24 17.89 21.11
CA HIS A 9 18.66 17.64 21.36
C HIS A 9 19.35 19.01 21.38
N LEU A 10 19.57 19.55 22.57
CA LEU A 10 20.37 20.76 22.74
C LEU A 10 21.73 20.49 22.09
N ALA A 11 22.20 21.45 21.28
CA ALA A 11 23.59 21.42 20.84
C ALA A 11 24.49 21.27 22.07
N PRO A 12 25.63 20.56 21.97
CA PRO A 12 26.57 20.46 23.07
C PRO A 12 26.93 21.88 23.56
N HIS A 13 26.42 22.26 24.72
CA HIS A 13 26.63 23.57 25.31
C HIS A 13 27.35 23.38 26.63
N ILE A 14 28.37 24.20 26.84
CA ILE A 14 29.09 24.25 28.11
C ILE A 14 28.29 25.20 29.01
N PRO A 15 27.85 24.77 30.21
CA PRO A 15 27.21 25.67 31.16
C PRO A 15 28.09 26.88 31.46
N ALA A 16 27.49 28.08 31.48
CA ALA A 16 28.24 29.33 31.62
C ALA A 16 29.09 29.39 32.90
N ASP A 17 28.60 28.80 34.00
CA ASP A 17 29.33 28.74 35.27
C ASP A 17 30.59 27.87 35.18
N ASP A 18 30.51 26.75 34.45
CA ASP A 18 31.65 25.86 34.22
C ASP A 18 32.69 26.53 33.31
N TRP A 19 32.24 27.27 32.29
CA TRP A 19 33.12 28.07 31.43
C TRP A 19 33.84 29.16 32.21
N ASN A 20 33.11 29.93 33.03
CA ASN A 20 33.67 31.04 33.79
C ASN A 20 34.67 30.54 34.85
N ARG A 21 34.37 29.42 35.51
CA ARG A 21 35.27 28.78 36.47
C ARG A 21 36.54 28.27 35.79
N ALA A 22 36.42 27.58 34.66
CA ALA A 22 37.57 27.08 33.91
C ALA A 22 38.47 28.23 33.43
N THR A 23 37.86 29.31 32.92
CA THR A 23 38.57 30.52 32.49
C THR A 23 39.33 31.18 33.64
N ALA A 24 38.67 31.37 34.79
CA ALA A 24 39.29 31.98 35.97
C ALA A 24 40.45 31.16 36.55
N ALA A 25 40.38 29.83 36.44
CA ALA A 25 41.42 28.92 36.91
C ALA A 25 42.52 28.65 35.87
N GLY A 26 42.39 29.16 34.63
CA GLY A 26 43.28 28.79 33.52
C GLY A 26 43.25 27.29 33.19
N ALA A 27 42.16 26.60 33.52
CA ALA A 27 42.03 25.16 33.36
C ALA A 27 41.52 24.80 31.94
N PRO A 28 42.03 23.72 31.33
CA PRO A 28 41.59 23.28 30.00
C PRO A 28 40.15 22.72 30.04
N VAL A 29 39.35 23.02 29.02
CA VAL A 29 37.98 22.49 28.85
C VAL A 29 37.98 21.39 27.79
N VAL A 30 37.51 20.20 28.15
CA VAL A 30 37.41 19.04 27.24
C VAL A 30 35.95 18.75 26.92
N ILE A 31 35.57 18.85 25.65
CA ILE A 31 34.22 18.55 25.17
C ILE A 31 34.19 17.10 24.68
N VAL A 32 33.47 16.23 25.40
CA VAL A 32 33.29 14.83 25.00
C VAL A 32 31.91 14.65 24.39
N VAL A 33 31.87 14.42 23.08
CA VAL A 33 30.64 14.07 22.36
C VAL A 33 30.48 12.55 22.41
N HIS A 34 29.49 12.07 23.16
CA HIS A 34 29.09 10.68 23.11
C HIS A 34 28.14 10.48 21.94
N PRO A 35 28.49 9.68 20.91
CA PRO A 35 27.52 9.32 19.89
C PRO A 35 26.43 8.47 20.56
N THR A 36 25.19 8.94 20.54
CA THR A 36 24.06 8.07 20.83
C THR A 36 24.03 6.97 19.78
N PRO A 37 24.08 5.68 20.15
CA PRO A 37 23.95 4.62 19.17
C PRO A 37 22.65 4.82 18.38
N PRO A 38 22.65 4.63 17.05
CA PRO A 38 21.42 4.74 16.28
C PRO A 38 20.40 3.80 16.91
N ALA A 39 19.22 4.34 17.20
CA ALA A 39 18.12 3.54 17.71
C ALA A 39 17.95 2.33 16.77
N PRO A 40 17.73 1.12 17.30
CA PRO A 40 17.48 -0.06 16.47
C PRO A 40 16.42 0.27 15.43
N PRO A 41 16.50 -0.24 14.19
CA PRO A 41 15.49 0.03 13.18
C PRO A 41 14.14 -0.54 13.64
N HIS A 42 13.37 0.27 14.35
CA HIS A 42 12.03 -0.07 14.78
C HIS A 42 11.16 -0.02 13.52
N ILE A 43 10.97 -1.17 12.87
CA ILE A 43 10.05 -1.25 11.74
C ILE A 43 8.66 -0.90 12.30
N PRO A 44 8.04 0.21 11.86
CA PRO A 44 6.75 0.60 12.40
C PRO A 44 5.71 -0.41 11.92
N TRP A 45 5.18 -1.23 12.83
CA TRP A 45 4.21 -2.29 12.54
C TRP A 45 2.99 -1.77 11.75
N ARG A 46 2.57 -0.54 12.04
CA ARG A 46 1.52 0.18 11.31
C ARG A 46 1.80 0.24 9.79
N ARG A 47 3.05 0.43 9.38
CA ARG A 47 3.43 0.54 7.98
C ARG A 47 3.39 -0.82 7.28
N VAL A 48 3.79 -1.88 7.97
CA VAL A 48 3.70 -3.26 7.47
C VAL A 48 2.25 -3.67 7.29
N LEU A 49 1.41 -3.43 8.30
CA LEU A 49 -0.02 -3.72 8.25
C LEU A 49 -0.73 -2.93 7.15
N ALA A 50 -0.38 -1.65 6.97
CA ALA A 50 -0.96 -0.83 5.91
C ALA A 50 -0.66 -1.39 4.52
N VAL A 51 0.59 -1.79 4.25
CA VAL A 51 0.98 -2.38 2.96
C VAL A 51 0.27 -3.71 2.73
N LEU A 52 0.21 -4.57 3.75
CA LEU A 52 -0.51 -5.84 3.68
C LEU A 52 -2.00 -5.65 3.40
N ALA A 53 -2.64 -4.68 4.06
CA ALA A 53 -4.05 -4.37 3.86
C ALA A 53 -4.33 -3.89 2.42
N VAL A 54 -3.49 -3.01 1.88
CA VAL A 54 -3.63 -2.52 0.50
C VAL A 54 -3.43 -3.65 -0.51
N ALA A 55 -2.39 -4.46 -0.33
CA ALA A 55 -2.11 -5.59 -1.21
C ALA A 55 -3.24 -6.64 -1.18
N GLY A 56 -3.74 -6.95 0.02
CA GLY A 56 -4.86 -7.87 0.20
C GLY A 56 -6.15 -7.36 -0.44
N ALA A 57 -6.49 -6.08 -0.23
CA ALA A 57 -7.66 -5.46 -0.83
C ALA A 57 -7.61 -5.47 -2.36
N ALA A 58 -6.44 -5.16 -2.95
CA ALA A 58 -6.24 -5.19 -4.39
C ALA A 58 -6.38 -6.61 -4.96
N ALA A 59 -5.81 -7.61 -4.31
CA ALA A 59 -5.91 -9.01 -4.74
C ALA A 59 -7.36 -9.52 -4.70
N VAL A 60 -8.06 -9.28 -3.58
CA VAL A 60 -9.47 -9.69 -3.41
C VAL A 60 -10.36 -8.94 -4.41
N GLY A 61 -10.15 -7.63 -4.58
CA GLY A 61 -10.89 -6.84 -5.56
C GLY A 61 -10.67 -7.30 -7.00
N GLY A 62 -9.42 -7.60 -7.36
CA GLY A 62 -9.06 -8.12 -8.68
C GLY A 62 -9.71 -9.46 -8.98
N TRP A 63 -9.63 -10.42 -8.05
CA TRP A 63 -10.30 -11.71 -8.20
C TRP A 63 -11.83 -11.57 -8.24
N GLY A 64 -12.40 -10.69 -7.42
CA GLY A 64 -13.82 -10.38 -7.45
C GLY A 64 -14.28 -9.83 -8.80
N LEU A 65 -13.49 -8.98 -9.44
CA LEU A 65 -13.78 -8.44 -10.77
C LEU A 65 -13.70 -9.52 -11.85
N VAL A 66 -12.72 -10.43 -11.78
CA VAL A 66 -12.64 -11.59 -12.69
C VAL A 66 -13.87 -12.48 -12.54
N VAL A 67 -14.27 -12.81 -11.30
CA VAL A 67 -15.48 -13.60 -11.04
C VAL A 67 -16.71 -12.88 -11.60
N ALA A 68 -16.86 -11.58 -11.35
CA ALA A 68 -17.99 -10.80 -11.87
C ALA A 68 -18.07 -10.85 -13.41
N VAL A 69 -16.95 -10.67 -14.10
CA VAL A 69 -16.90 -10.76 -15.57
C VAL A 69 -17.29 -12.16 -16.05
N CYS A 70 -16.74 -13.22 -15.43
CA CYS A 70 -17.10 -14.59 -15.76
C CYS A 70 -18.60 -14.87 -15.54
N THR A 71 -19.16 -14.43 -14.42
CA THR A 71 -20.60 -14.60 -14.14
C THR A 71 -21.49 -13.84 -15.12
N LEU A 72 -21.09 -12.65 -15.55
CA LEU A 72 -21.83 -11.87 -16.53
C LEU A 72 -21.82 -12.55 -17.90
N LEU A 73 -20.66 -13.05 -18.32
CA LEU A 73 -20.53 -13.79 -19.58
C LEU A 73 -21.34 -15.09 -19.57
N ASP A 74 -21.31 -15.84 -18.46
CA ASP A 74 -22.09 -17.06 -18.31
C ASP A 74 -23.60 -16.78 -18.37
N ALA A 75 -24.08 -15.77 -17.63
CA ALA A 75 -25.48 -15.35 -17.68
C ALA A 75 -25.91 -14.90 -19.09
N THR A 76 -25.04 -14.18 -19.79
CA THR A 76 -25.30 -13.71 -21.17
C THR A 76 -25.35 -14.87 -22.14
N ALA A 77 -24.42 -15.83 -22.04
CA ALA A 77 -24.40 -17.03 -22.87
C ALA A 77 -25.64 -17.88 -22.62
N HIS A 78 -26.05 -18.04 -21.37
CA HIS A 78 -27.25 -18.78 -21.01
C HIS A 78 -28.53 -18.12 -21.56
N ALA A 79 -28.62 -16.79 -21.46
CA ALA A 79 -29.73 -16.05 -22.07
C ALA A 79 -29.73 -16.22 -23.61
N ALA A 80 -28.56 -16.14 -24.25
CA ALA A 80 -28.44 -16.30 -25.70
C ALA A 80 -28.84 -17.71 -26.16
N THR A 81 -28.47 -18.76 -25.42
CA THR A 81 -28.87 -20.14 -25.75
C THR A 81 -30.37 -20.37 -25.54
N VAL A 82 -30.97 -19.79 -24.50
CA VAL A 82 -32.43 -19.82 -24.30
C VAL A 82 -33.16 -19.11 -25.43
N ILE A 83 -32.69 -17.92 -25.83
CA ILE A 83 -33.29 -17.16 -26.94
C ILE A 83 -33.13 -17.91 -28.27
N ALA A 84 -31.95 -18.46 -28.55
CA ALA A 84 -31.72 -19.27 -29.75
C ALA A 84 -32.56 -20.55 -29.78
N GLY A 85 -32.74 -21.21 -28.63
CA GLY A 85 -33.62 -22.37 -28.48
C GLY A 85 -35.10 -22.02 -28.66
N ALA A 86 -35.54 -20.85 -28.19
CA ALA A 86 -36.91 -20.39 -28.31
C ALA A 86 -37.26 -19.80 -29.69
N ALA A 87 -36.29 -19.17 -30.37
CA ALA A 87 -36.52 -18.49 -31.65
C ALA A 87 -36.34 -19.41 -32.88
N GLY A 88 -35.80 -20.61 -32.72
CA GLY A 88 -35.29 -21.40 -33.85
C GLY A 88 -34.03 -20.75 -34.46
N PRO A 89 -33.45 -21.29 -35.55
CA PRO A 89 -32.13 -20.89 -36.02
C PRO A 89 -32.05 -19.38 -36.32
N ILE A 90 -31.38 -18.64 -35.42
CA ILE A 90 -31.25 -17.19 -35.50
C ILE A 90 -30.19 -16.84 -36.54
N GLY A 91 -30.65 -16.39 -37.71
CA GLY A 91 -29.80 -15.72 -38.69
C GLY A 91 -29.69 -14.23 -38.35
N ILE A 92 -28.47 -13.74 -38.16
CA ILE A 92 -28.20 -12.29 -38.11
C ILE A 92 -27.73 -11.87 -39.50
N GLY A 93 -28.46 -10.96 -40.15
CA GLY A 93 -28.07 -10.38 -41.44
C GLY A 93 -28.24 -11.27 -42.68
N GLY A 94 -29.26 -12.15 -42.70
CA GLY A 94 -29.58 -12.96 -43.89
C GLY A 94 -28.70 -14.19 -44.10
N ILE A 95 -27.70 -14.42 -43.23
CA ILE A 95 -26.88 -15.63 -43.25
C ILE A 95 -27.48 -16.63 -42.25
N THR A 96 -28.43 -17.44 -42.71
CA THR A 96 -28.87 -18.63 -41.96
C THR A 96 -27.80 -19.72 -42.10
N LEU A 97 -27.03 -19.96 -41.03
CA LEU A 97 -26.17 -21.15 -40.91
C LEU A 97 -27.04 -22.41 -40.80
N ARG A 98 -27.39 -22.99 -41.96
CA ARG A 98 -27.95 -24.34 -42.05
C ARG A 98 -26.83 -25.36 -41.76
N LEU A 99 -26.74 -25.81 -40.51
CA LEU A 99 -25.81 -26.87 -40.08
C LEU A 99 -26.25 -28.30 -40.46
N THR A 100 -27.15 -28.48 -41.42
CA THR A 100 -27.55 -29.80 -41.93
C THR A 100 -27.15 -29.93 -43.40
N ARG A 101 -26.11 -30.75 -43.64
CA ARG A 101 -25.68 -31.20 -44.97
C ARG A 101 -26.85 -31.92 -45.67
N PRO A 102 -27.25 -31.56 -46.89
CA PRO A 102 -28.19 -32.35 -47.66
C PRO A 102 -27.50 -33.63 -48.13
N THR A 103 -27.97 -34.78 -47.65
CA THR A 103 -27.64 -36.06 -48.24
C THR A 103 -28.64 -36.35 -49.35
N LYS A 104 -28.26 -36.09 -50.60
CA LYS A 104 -28.52 -36.99 -51.73
C LYS A 104 -27.60 -36.66 -52.89
#